data_AF-A0A2N6E8F5-F1
#
_entry.id   AF-A0A2N6E8F5-F1
#
_cell.length_a   1.000
_cell.length_b   1.000
_cell.length_c   1.000
_cell.angle_alpha   90.00
_cell.angle_beta   90.00
_cell.angle_gamma   90.00
#
_symmetry.space_group_name_H-M   'P 1'
#
loop_
_entity.id
_entity.type
_entity.pdbx_description
1 polymer ?
#
loop_
_entity_poly.entity_id
_entity_poly.type
_entity_poly.pdbx_seq_one_letter_code
_entity_poly.pdbx_strand_id
1 'polypeptide(L)' 'MAYGLKTKIWQTGQLDWYGMVDNEDQYLGSREFPLPPEEGDAWTVVKTGDQFKIINGEIRKVGNVEPQIPEWL' A
#
# COMPACT_ATOMS: atom_id res chain seq x y z
N MET A 1 -12.72 12.68 -4.07
CA MET A 1 -12.36 11.25 -4.01
C MET A 1 -11.14 11.09 -4.89
N ALA A 2 -10.00 10.73 -4.33
CA ALA A 2 -8.74 10.65 -5.09
C ALA A 2 -8.76 9.36 -5.94
N TYR A 3 -8.51 9.50 -7.25
CA TYR A 3 -8.21 8.40 -8.19
C TYR A 3 -9.28 7.30 -8.37
N GLY A 4 -10.53 7.49 -7.93
CA GLY A 4 -11.60 6.50 -8.13
C GLY A 4 -11.56 5.29 -7.20
N LEU A 5 -10.70 5.32 -6.18
CA LEU A 5 -10.66 4.29 -5.14
C LEU A 5 -11.80 4.48 -4.13
N LYS A 6 -12.35 3.35 -3.67
CA LYS A 6 -13.25 3.27 -2.51
C LYS A 6 -12.48 3.37 -1.21
N THR A 7 -11.25 2.87 -1.20
CA THR A 7 -10.34 2.98 -0.05
C THR A 7 -9.90 4.43 0.13
N LYS A 8 -10.04 4.96 1.34
CA LYS A 8 -9.44 6.24 1.72
C LYS A 8 -7.93 6.07 1.81
N ILE A 9 -7.19 6.87 1.06
CA ILE A 9 -5.74 6.93 1.12
C ILE A 9 -5.28 8.36 1.45
N TRP A 10 -4.16 8.47 2.14
CA TRP A 10 -3.51 9.74 2.43
C TRP A 10 -1.99 9.56 2.47
N GLN A 11 -1.28 10.65 2.26
CA GLN A 11 0.17 10.69 2.30
C GLN A 11 0.62 11.46 3.55
N THR A 12 1.68 10.99 4.21
CA THR A 12 2.35 11.74 5.28
C THR A 12 3.47 12.62 4.72
N GLY A 13 4.02 13.52 5.53
CA GLY A 13 5.11 14.42 5.13
C GLY A 13 6.43 13.74 4.73
N GLN A 14 6.55 12.42 4.89
CA GLN A 14 7.73 11.64 4.50
C GLN A 14 7.55 10.86 3.18
N LEU A 15 6.53 11.21 2.38
CA LEU A 15 6.13 10.47 1.17
C LEU A 15 5.63 9.04 1.45
N ASP A 16 5.26 8.77 2.69
CA ASP A 16 4.64 7.52 3.12
C ASP A 16 3.14 7.54 2.83
N TRP A 17 2.65 6.49 2.20
CA TRP A 17 1.24 6.28 1.90
C TRP A 17 0.59 5.40 2.96
N TYR A 18 -0.58 5.82 3.37
CA TYR A 18 -1.45 5.09 4.27
C TYR A 18 -2.84 4.97 3.66
N GLY A 19 -3.54 3.92 4.05
CA GLY A 19 -4.93 3.75 3.67
C GLY A 19 -5.74 3.02 4.72
N MET A 20 -7.05 3.28 4.70
CA MET A 20 -8.03 2.63 5.56
C MET A 20 -8.37 1.26 4.97
N VAL A 21 -7.68 0.22 5.41
CA VAL A 21 -7.88 -1.17 4.96
C VAL A 21 -8.42 -1.97 6.14
N ASP A 22 -9.57 -2.62 5.97
CA ASP A 22 -10.26 -3.37 7.02
C ASP A 22 -10.62 -2.55 8.29
N ASN A 23 -10.91 -1.25 8.12
CA ASN A 23 -11.13 -0.26 9.19
C ASN A 23 -9.90 0.05 10.06
N GLU A 24 -8.70 -0.32 9.60
CA GLU A 24 -7.45 0.02 10.24
C GLU A 24 -6.58 0.88 9.32
N ASP A 25 -5.80 1.77 9.93
CA ASP A 25 -4.81 2.58 9.22
C ASP A 25 -3.62 1.67 8.88
N GLN A 26 -3.55 1.21 7.63
CA GLN A 26 -2.45 0.36 7.16
C GLN A 26 -1.45 1.15 6.33
N TYR A 27 -0.18 0.83 6.53
CA TYR A 27 0.92 1.39 5.75
C TYR A 27 0.95 0.73 4.36
N LEU A 28 0.79 1.55 3.33
CA LEU A 28 0.74 1.11 1.94
C LEU A 28 2.08 1.22 1.22
N GLY A 29 3.15 1.67 1.89
CA GLY A 29 4.46 1.88 1.29
C GLY A 29 4.75 3.34 0.98
N SER A 30 5.85 3.60 0.30
CA SER A 30 6.32 4.96 -0.01
C SER A 30 6.42 5.15 -1.53
N ARG A 31 7.59 4.84 -2.10
CA ARG A 31 7.86 4.90 -3.55
C ARG A 31 7.29 3.71 -4.31
N GLU A 32 6.95 2.64 -3.61
CA GLU A 32 6.37 1.43 -4.18
C GLU A 32 4.88 1.59 -4.50
N PHE A 33 4.22 2.58 -3.87
CA PHE A 33 2.79 2.81 -4.06
C PHE A 33 2.51 3.32 -5.48
N PRO A 34 1.59 2.69 -6.24
CA PRO A 34 1.28 3.09 -7.60
C PRO A 34 0.59 4.45 -7.65
N LEU A 35 1.08 5.34 -8.51
CA LEU A 35 0.55 6.69 -8.71
C LEU A 35 0.48 7.02 -10.22
N PRO A 36 -0.73 7.16 -10.80
CA PRO A 36 -2.04 6.99 -10.18
C PRO A 36 -2.33 5.50 -9.86
N PRO A 37 -3.08 5.19 -8.79
CA PRO A 37 -3.50 3.82 -8.51
C PRO A 37 -4.62 3.39 -9.46
N GLU A 38 -4.47 2.23 -10.10
CA GLU A 38 -5.43 1.65 -11.05
C GLU A 38 -5.92 0.24 -10.62
N GLU A 39 -7.07 -0.18 -11.15
CA GLU A 39 -7.63 -1.50 -10.86
C GLU A 39 -6.68 -2.61 -11.31
N GLY A 40 -6.43 -3.58 -10.43
CA GLY A 40 -5.51 -4.68 -10.69
C GLY A 40 -4.06 -4.42 -10.31
N ASP A 41 -3.69 -3.19 -9.96
CA ASP A 41 -2.36 -2.87 -9.46
C ASP A 41 -2.04 -3.67 -8.21
N ALA A 42 -0.81 -4.18 -8.15
CA ALA A 42 -0.29 -4.91 -7.02
C ALA A 42 1.14 -4.46 -6.73
N TRP A 43 1.46 -4.30 -5.45
CA TRP A 43 2.80 -3.91 -5.01
C TRP A 43 3.15 -4.58 -3.70
N THR A 44 4.45 -4.66 -3.43
CA THR A 44 4.99 -5.17 -2.18
C THR A 44 5.65 -4.02 -1.43
N VAL A 45 5.27 -3.82 -0.18
CA VAL A 45 5.86 -2.83 0.71
C VAL A 45 7.21 -3.35 1.18
N VAL A 46 8.30 -2.67 0.82
CA VAL A 46 9.66 -3.13 1.19
C VAL A 46 9.86 -3.17 2.71
N LYS A 47 9.29 -2.20 3.43
CA LYS A 47 9.49 -2.03 4.88
C LYS A 47 8.82 -3.12 5.72
N THR A 48 7.64 -3.57 5.33
CA THR A 48 6.84 -4.55 6.09
C THR A 48 6.75 -5.91 5.41
N GLY A 49 7.07 -5.97 4.12
CA GLY A 49 6.86 -7.14 3.27
C GLY A 49 5.40 -7.34 2.86
N ASP A 50 4.49 -6.42 3.21
CA ASP A 50 3.07 -6.58 2.91
C ASP A 50 2.81 -6.44 1.42
N GLN A 51 2.00 -7.36 0.90
CA GLN A 51 1.56 -7.33 -0.49
C GLN A 51 0.14 -6.79 -0.54
N PHE A 52 -0.05 -5.73 -1.30
CA PHE A 52 -1.35 -5.12 -1.53
C PHE A 52 -1.76 -5.25 -2.99
N LYS A 53 -3.06 -5.29 -3.23
CA LYS A 53 -3.66 -5.28 -4.56
C LYS A 53 -4.94 -4.46 -4.57
N ILE A 54 -5.20 -3.77 -5.68
CA ILE A 54 -6.46 -3.07 -5.92
C ILE A 54 -7.46 -4.04 -6.56
N ILE A 55 -8.55 -4.30 -5.86
CA ILE A 55 -9.61 -5.24 -6.25
C ILE A 55 -10.96 -4.52 -6.09
N ASN A 56 -11.71 -4.35 -7.19
CA ASN A 56 -12.98 -3.64 -7.24
C ASN A 56 -12.92 -2.20 -6.69
N GLY A 57 -11.80 -1.50 -6.93
CA GLY A 57 -11.51 -0.17 -6.42
C GLY A 57 -11.16 -0.12 -4.92
N GLU A 58 -10.98 -1.27 -4.25
CA GLU A 58 -10.53 -1.36 -2.86
C GLU A 58 -9.10 -1.90 -2.79
N ILE A 59 -8.26 -1.25 -1.99
CA ILE A 59 -6.95 -1.79 -1.65
C ILE A 59 -7.13 -2.90 -0.63
N ARG A 60 -6.64 -4.09 -0.95
CA ARG A 60 -6.68 -5.27 -0.07
C ARG A 60 -5.29 -5.84 0.12
N LYS A 61 -5.00 -6.27 1.33
CA LYS A 61 -3.80 -7.06 1.63
C LYS A 61 -4.00 -8.47 1.07
N VAL A 62 -3.13 -8.87 0.14
CA VAL A 62 -3.18 -10.19 -0.52
C VAL A 62 -2.15 -11.17 0.04
N GLY A 63 -1.18 -10.69 0.80
CA GLY A 63 -0.16 -11.53 1.40
C GLY A 63 0.86 -10.72 2.20
N ASN A 64 1.86 -11.42 2.71
CA ASN A 64 3.06 -10.85 3.31
C ASN A 64 4.23 -11.75 2.93
N VAL A 65 5.33 -11.15 2.50
CA VAL A 65 6.61 -11.81 2.32
C VAL A 65 7.54 -11.35 3.42
N GLU A 66 8.54 -12.16 3.78
CA GLU A 66 9.56 -11.68 4.73
C GLU A 66 10.22 -10.42 4.16
N PRO A 67 10.14 -9.27 4.86
CA PRO A 67 10.78 -8.06 4.40
C PRO A 67 12.28 -8.34 4.34
N GLN A 68 12.85 -8.17 3.15
CA GLN A 68 14.29 -8.24 2.99
C GLN A 68 14.91 -6.96 3.54
N ILE A 69 14.93 -6.86 4.87
CA ILE A 69 15.75 -5.87 5.56
C ILE A 69 17.19 -6.34 5.35
N PRO A 70 18.05 -5.57 4.66
CA PRO A 70 19.45 -5.95 4.52
C PRO A 70 20.05 -6.08 5.93
N GLU A 71 20.68 -7.22 6.20
CA GLU A 71 21.23 -7.61 7.51
C GLU A 71 22.38 -6.68 8.00
N TRP A 72 22.71 -5.60 7.27
CA TRP A 72 23.79 -4.66 7.59
C TRP A 72 23.31 -3.36 8.30
N LEU A 73 22.13 -3.38 8.91
CA LEU A 73 21.59 -2.28 9.74
C LEU A 73 21.77 -2.54 11.23
#